data_AF-A0A1B3SP06-F1
#
_entry.id   AF-A0A1B3SP06-F1
#
_cell.length_a   1.000
_cell.length_b   1.000
_cell.length_c   1.000
_cell.angle_alpha   90.00
_cell.angle_beta   90.00
_cell.angle_gamma   90.00
#
_symmetry.space_group_name_H-M   'P 1'
#
loop_
_entity.id
_entity.type
_entity.pdbx_description
1 polymer ?
#
loop_
_entity_poly.entity_id
_entity_poly.type
_entity_poly.pdbx_seq_one_letter_code
_entity_poly.pdbx_strand_id
1 'polypeptide(L)'
;MLTNDRGRQVRRARLLRHMKQSHLAELMGVDQATVSRWERGTLALSDGRWSAVLQLLTGPSDSSYDAALKRLVQSSAHKVHLVATGHIVCSRHLRPGKGNCGLT
;
A
#
# COMPACT_ATOMS: atom_id res chain seq x y z
N MET A 1 -4.05 5.80 -32.83
CA MET A 1 -5.05 5.19 -31.91
C MET A 1 -4.31 4.41 -30.79
N LEU A 2 -3.62 5.11 -29.88
CA LEU A 2 -2.64 4.50 -28.93
C LEU A 2 -3.04 4.61 -27.44
N THR A 3 -4.18 5.25 -27.15
CA THR A 3 -4.52 5.71 -25.79
C THR A 3 -4.99 4.59 -24.86
N ASN A 4 -5.62 3.55 -25.41
CA ASN A 4 -6.19 2.45 -24.64
C ASN A 4 -5.13 1.48 -24.06
N ASP A 5 -3.94 1.41 -24.67
CA ASP A 5 -2.89 0.50 -24.20
C ASP A 5 -2.25 0.96 -22.90
N ARG A 6 -2.06 2.27 -22.71
CA ARG A 6 -1.48 2.81 -21.47
C ARG A 6 -2.37 2.51 -20.26
N GLY A 7 -3.68 2.71 -20.37
CA GLY A 7 -4.63 2.38 -19.32
C GLY A 7 -4.57 0.92 -18.86
N ARG A 8 -4.52 -0.01 -19.82
CA ARG A 8 -4.37 -1.44 -19.53
C ARG A 8 -3.04 -1.77 -18.88
N GLN A 9 -1.95 -1.14 -19.32
CA GLN A 9 -0.62 -1.32 -18.72
C GLN A 9 -0.58 -0.84 -17.27
N VAL A 10 -1.17 0.33 -16.96
CA VAL A 10 -1.32 0.81 -15.58
C VAL A 10 -2.06 -0.21 -14.73
N ARG A 11 -3.20 -0.72 -15.20
CA ARG A 11 -3.99 -1.73 -14.48
C ARG A 11 -3.16 -2.98 -14.20
N ARG A 12 -2.46 -3.51 -15.20
CA ARG A 12 -1.63 -4.72 -15.05
C ARG A 12 -0.50 -4.52 -14.03
N ALA A 13 0.27 -3.44 -14.18
CA ALA A 13 1.38 -3.14 -13.27
C ALA A 13 0.89 -2.89 -11.83
N ARG A 14 -0.24 -2.19 -11.66
CA ARG A 14 -0.86 -1.99 -10.35
C ARG A 14 -1.24 -3.31 -9.68
N LEU A 15 -1.88 -4.21 -10.41
CA LEU A 15 -2.31 -5.51 -9.88
C LEU A 15 -1.13 -6.41 -9.51
N LEU A 16 -0.05 -6.39 -10.30
CA LEU A 16 1.19 -7.12 -9.97
C LEU A 16 1.83 -6.64 -8.66
N ARG A 17 1.61 -5.37 -8.29
CA ARG A 17 2.06 -4.80 -7.00
C ARG A 17 1.03 -4.92 -5.87
N HIS A 18 -0.07 -5.63 -6.07
CA HIS A 18 -1.20 -5.68 -5.14
C HIS A 18 -1.72 -4.29 -4.69
N MET A 19 -1.53 -3.28 -5.53
CA MET A 19 -1.87 -1.89 -5.21
C MET A 19 -3.34 -1.61 -5.49
N LYS A 20 -4.05 -0.89 -4.61
CA LYS A 20 -5.45 -0.47 -4.84
C LYS A 20 -5.50 0.74 -5.76
N GLN A 21 -6.63 0.93 -6.48
CA GLN A 21 -6.82 2.13 -7.32
C GLN A 21 -6.75 3.41 -6.48
N SER A 22 -7.34 3.40 -5.28
CA SER A 22 -7.30 4.55 -4.35
C SER A 22 -5.88 4.92 -3.95
N HIS A 23 -5.02 3.92 -3.71
CA HIS A 23 -3.63 4.17 -3.35
C HIS A 23 -2.82 4.76 -4.51
N LEU A 24 -3.02 4.27 -5.75
CA LEU A 24 -2.42 4.89 -6.93
C LEU A 24 -2.93 6.32 -7.12
N ALA A 25 -4.21 6.56 -6.84
CA ALA A 25 -4.83 7.87 -6.96
C ALA A 25 -4.22 8.87 -5.97
N GLU A 26 -4.02 8.46 -4.72
CA GLU A 26 -3.33 9.21 -3.68
C GLU A 26 -1.90 9.57 -4.07
N LEU A 27 -1.11 8.59 -4.54
CA LEU A 27 0.27 8.82 -5.01
C LEU A 27 0.35 9.78 -6.20
N MET A 28 -0.69 9.81 -7.04
CA MET A 28 -0.80 10.66 -8.21
C MET A 28 -1.49 12.01 -7.94
N GLY A 29 -2.00 12.23 -6.73
CA GLY A 29 -2.78 13.43 -6.39
C GLY A 29 -4.08 13.58 -7.20
N VAL A 30 -4.71 12.47 -7.57
CA VAL A 30 -5.97 12.43 -8.34
C VAL A 30 -7.05 11.65 -7.61
N ASP A 31 -8.30 11.77 -8.06
CA ASP A 31 -9.40 10.97 -7.54
C ASP A 31 -9.36 9.50 -8.04
N GLN A 32 -9.87 8.56 -7.25
CA GLN A 32 -9.94 7.13 -7.63
C GLN A 32 -10.72 6.93 -8.95
N ALA A 33 -11.79 7.69 -9.19
CA ALA A 33 -12.56 7.61 -10.43
C ALA A 33 -11.72 8.01 -11.64
N THR A 34 -10.75 8.90 -11.47
CA THR A 34 -9.78 9.28 -12.52
C THR A 34 -8.93 8.08 -12.91
N VAL A 35 -8.39 7.35 -11.93
CA VAL A 35 -7.62 6.11 -12.16
C VAL A 35 -8.50 5.04 -12.81
N SER A 36 -9.74 4.87 -12.35
CA SER A 36 -10.71 3.94 -12.94
C SER A 36 -11.01 4.27 -14.42
N ARG A 37 -11.11 5.55 -14.78
CA ARG A 37 -11.29 5.98 -16.18
C ARG A 37 -10.03 5.75 -17.01
N TRP A 38 -8.84 5.99 -16.46
CA TRP A 38 -7.57 5.64 -17.11
C TRP A 38 -7.50 4.16 -17.42
N GLU A 39 -7.74 3.30 -16.43
CA GLU A 39 -7.63 1.84 -16.60
C GLU A 39 -8.64 1.28 -17.61
N ARG A 40 -9.81 1.91 -17.75
CA ARG A 40 -10.82 1.56 -18.75
C ARG A 40 -10.57 2.17 -20.12
N GLY A 41 -9.58 3.06 -20.26
CA GLY A 41 -9.29 3.79 -21.49
C GLY A 41 -10.30 4.91 -21.81
N THR A 42 -11.23 5.21 -20.90
CA THR A 42 -12.21 6.28 -21.11
C THR A 42 -11.65 7.68 -20.83
N LEU A 43 -10.50 7.76 -20.16
CA LEU A 43 -9.72 8.98 -20.01
C LEU A 43 -8.30 8.75 -20.48
N ALA A 44 -7.81 9.63 -21.36
CA ALA A 44 -6.45 9.58 -21.87
C ALA A 44 -5.41 9.89 -20.78
N LEU A 45 -4.34 9.11 -20.74
CA LEU A 45 -3.13 9.42 -19.97
C LEU A 45 -2.19 10.26 -20.85
N SER A 46 -2.01 11.53 -20.49
CA SER A 46 -0.99 12.39 -21.12
C SER A 46 0.41 11.84 -20.87
N ASP A 47 1.37 12.20 -21.72
CA ASP A 47 2.74 11.69 -21.65
C ASP A 47 3.41 11.97 -20.29
N GLY A 48 3.21 13.16 -19.73
CA GLY A 48 3.74 13.51 -18.40
C GLY A 48 3.11 12.71 -17.26
N ARG A 49 1.82 12.37 -17.35
CA ARG A 49 1.17 11.49 -16.35
C ARG A 49 1.59 10.05 -16.51
N TRP A 50 1.78 9.61 -17.77
CA TRP A 50 2.27 8.28 -18.07
C TRP A 50 3.67 8.04 -17.51
N SER A 51 4.60 8.98 -17.68
CA SER A 51 5.95 8.87 -17.11
C SER A 51 5.93 8.83 -15.59
N ALA A 52 5.12 9.68 -14.94
CA ALA A 52 4.96 9.68 -13.49
C ALA A 52 4.40 8.36 -12.95
N VAL A 53 3.36 7.81 -13.60
CA VAL A 53 2.79 6.51 -13.22
C VAL A 53 3.81 5.39 -13.39
N LEU A 54 4.58 5.39 -14.48
CA LEU A 54 5.64 4.41 -14.67
C LEU A 54 6.68 4.50 -13.56
N GLN A 55 7.18 5.69 -13.23
CA GLN A 55 8.16 5.87 -12.16
C GLN A 55 7.66 5.32 -10.81
N LEU A 56 6.39 5.56 -10.47
CA LEU A 56 5.77 4.99 -9.26
C LEU A 56 5.62 3.47 -9.33
N LEU A 57 5.24 2.94 -10.50
CA LEU A 57 4.99 1.51 -10.72
C LEU A 57 6.23 0.71 -11.12
N THR A 58 7.40 1.33 -11.30
CA THR A 58 8.70 0.66 -11.50
C THR A 58 9.70 0.98 -10.40
N GLY A 59 9.52 2.09 -9.68
CA GLY A 59 10.36 2.47 -8.55
C GLY A 59 10.31 1.44 -7.42
N PRO A 60 11.34 1.42 -6.54
CA PRO A 60 11.31 0.59 -5.34
C PRO A 60 10.07 0.95 -4.53
N SER A 61 9.15 0.00 -4.35
CA SER A 61 8.02 0.16 -3.42
C SER A 61 8.62 0.48 -2.06
N ASP A 62 8.19 1.56 -1.41
CA ASP A 62 8.76 2.05 -0.15
C ASP A 62 8.92 0.91 0.87
N SER A 63 10.10 0.29 0.84
CA SER A 63 10.54 -0.70 1.80
C SER A 63 10.75 -0.03 3.16
N SER A 64 10.78 1.30 3.20
CA SER A 64 10.83 2.11 4.42
C SER A 64 9.59 1.92 5.30
N TYR A 65 8.38 1.88 4.72
CA TYR A 65 7.16 1.57 5.46
C TYR A 65 7.18 0.14 5.99
N ASP A 66 7.64 -0.81 5.18
CA ASP A 66 7.74 -2.21 5.59
C ASP A 66 8.80 -2.40 6.69
N ALA A 67 9.92 -1.69 6.62
CA ALA A 67 10.95 -1.67 7.67
C ALA A 67 10.44 -1.01 8.96
N ALA A 68 9.66 0.06 8.86
CA ALA A 68 9.03 0.72 10.01
C ALA A 68 7.96 -0.19 10.66
N LEU A 69 7.12 -0.85 9.84
CA LEU A 69 6.16 -1.85 10.29
C LEU A 69 6.88 -3.04 10.95
N LYS A 70 7.93 -3.56 10.32
CA LYS A 70 8.76 -4.65 10.84
C LYS A 70 9.39 -4.27 12.17
N ARG A 71 9.97 -3.06 12.28
CA ARG A 71 10.53 -2.56 13.55
C ARG A 71 9.47 -2.48 14.62
N LEU A 72 8.29 -1.93 14.30
CA LEU A 72 7.19 -1.79 15.24
C LEU A 72 6.68 -3.15 15.73
N VAL A 73 6.53 -4.12 14.83
CA VAL A 73 6.15 -5.50 15.17
C VAL A 73 7.23 -6.17 16.04
N GLN A 74 8.51 -6.04 15.68
CA GLN A 74 9.62 -6.63 16.43
C GLN A 74 9.81 -6.00 17.81
N SER A 75 9.56 -4.70 17.97
CA SER A 75 9.69 -4.01 19.26
C SER A 75 8.45 -4.16 20.16
N SER A 76 7.35 -4.74 19.67
CA SER A 76 6.13 -4.87 20.46
C SER A 76 6.20 -6.05 21.43
N ALA A 77 6.06 -5.76 22.73
CA ALA A 77 5.92 -6.78 23.78
C ALA A 77 4.54 -7.49 23.79
N HIS A 78 3.60 -7.05 22.94
CA HIS A 78 2.25 -7.60 22.83
C HIS A 78 2.05 -8.31 21.49
N LYS A 79 1.20 -9.34 21.44
CA LYS A 79 0.79 -9.98 20.17
C LYS A 79 0.11 -8.93 19.28
N VAL A 80 0.76 -8.62 18.15
CA VAL A 80 0.25 -7.70 17.14
C VAL A 80 -0.17 -8.48 15.91
N HIS A 81 -1.34 -8.17 15.35
CA HIS A 81 -1.79 -8.73 14.09
C HIS A 81 -1.76 -7.63 13.02
N LEU A 82 -1.03 -7.89 11.93
CA LEU A 82 -1.02 -7.02 10.75
C LEU A 82 -2.32 -7.21 9.97
N VAL A 83 -3.09 -6.13 9.80
CA VAL A 83 -4.28 -6.10 8.94
C VAL A 83 -3.95 -5.30 7.68
N ALA A 84 -4.23 -5.87 6.51
CA ALA A 84 -3.88 -5.32 5.19
C ALA A 84 -4.64 -4.03 4.78
N THR A 85 -5.20 -3.30 5.75
CA THR A 85 -5.88 -2.01 5.57
C THR A 85 -5.05 -0.83 6.06
N GLY A 86 -3.78 -1.05 6.48
CA GLY A 86 -2.90 0.02 6.97
C GLY A 86 -3.09 0.38 8.44
N HIS A 87 -4.00 -0.31 9.15
CA HIS A 87 -4.17 -0.16 10.59
C HIS A 87 -3.56 -1.35 11.33
N ILE A 88 -2.68 -1.07 12.28
CA ILE A 88 -2.18 -2.06 13.23
C ILE A 88 -3.17 -2.15 14.37
N VAL A 89 -3.75 -3.34 14.58
CA VAL A 89 -4.63 -3.60 15.72
C VAL A 89 -3.84 -4.32 16.80
N CYS A 90 -3.73 -3.69 17.97
CA CYS A 90 -3.13 -4.29 19.15
C CYS A 90 -4.25 -4.96 19.96
N SER A 91 -4.30 -6.29 19.93
CA SER A 91 -5.29 -7.06 20.68
C SER A 91 -4.95 -7.00 22.18
N ARG A 92 -5.63 -6.12 22.92
CA ARG A 92 -5.46 -5.99 24.36
C ARG A 92 -6.12 -7.16 25.08
N HIS A 93 -5.36 -8.22 25.33
CA HIS A 93 -5.73 -9.23 26.32
C HIS A 93 -5.18 -8.79 27.69
N LEU A 94 -5.98 -8.04 28.44
CA LEU A 94 -5.73 -7.78 29.86
C LEU A 94 -5.79 -9.13 30.60
N ARG A 95 -4.63 -9.70 30.94
CA ARG A 95 -4.56 -10.75 31.97
C ARG A 95 -4.43 -10.07 33.34
N PRO A 96 -5.30 -10.38 34.31
CA PRO A 96 -5.05 -10.01 35.70
C PRO A 96 -4.06 -10.99 36.32
N GLY A 97 -3.22 -10.48 37.22
CA GLY A 97 -2.57 -11.29 38.26
C GLY A 97 -1.12 -11.69 38.01
N LYS A 98 -0.19 -10.95 38.62
CA LYS A 98 1.20 -11.32 38.80
C LYS A 98 1.29 -12.48 39.82
N GLY A 99 1.85 -13.62 39.40
CA GLY A 99 2.57 -14.56 40.26
C GLY A 99 4.07 -14.43 39.96
N ASN A 100 4.88 -14.22 41.00
CA ASN A 100 6.28 -13.86 40.95
C ASN A 100 7.20 -15.10 40.87
N CYS A 101 8.10 -15.17 39.89
CA CYS A 101 9.38 -15.91 39.93
C CYS A 101 10.33 -15.12 38.99
N GLY A 102 11.41 -14.45 39.41
CA GLY A 102 12.45 -14.85 40.34
C GLY A 102 13.68 -15.27 39.53
N LEU A 103 14.51 -14.31 39.10
CA LEU A 103 15.86 -14.53 38.57
C LEU A 103 16.86 -14.18 39.68
N THR A 104 17.33 -15.20 40.39
CA THR A 104 18.67 -15.44 40.99
C THR A 104 18.54 -16.56 42.02
#